data_AF-A0A9X2VWU4-F1
#
_entry.id   AF-A0A9X2VWU4-F1
#
_cell.length_a   1.000
_cell.length_b   1.000
_cell.length_c   1.000
_cell.angle_alpha   90.00
_cell.angle_beta   90.00
_cell.angle_gamma   90.00
#
_symmetry.space_group_name_H-M   'P 1'
#
loop_
_entity.id
_entity.type
_entity.pdbx_description
1 polymer ?
#
loop_
_entity_poly.entity_id
_entity_poly.type
_entity_poly.pdbx_seq_one_letter_code
_entity_poly.pdbx_strand_id
1 'polypeptide(L)' 'MKLSRWMSAFLVAFGVWSWVIWPTFLRNIWKDPRSWDDGATAFFTVHLVLVVASLTFGTVIGVLGVRGLLALRAPRS' A
#
# COMPACT_ATOMS: atom_id res chain seq x y z
N MET A 1 -10.87 1.00 22.16
CA MET A 1 -9.45 1.13 22.59
C MET A 1 -8.71 2.02 21.60
N LYS A 2 -7.83 2.94 22.04
CA LYS A 2 -7.00 3.74 21.12
C LYS A 2 -5.75 2.93 20.76
N LEU A 3 -5.31 2.99 19.49
CA LEU A 3 -4.04 2.39 19.08
C LEU A 3 -2.88 3.06 19.83
N SER A 4 -1.88 2.26 20.21
CA SER A 4 -0.65 2.82 20.80
C SER A 4 0.07 3.71 19.78
N ARG A 5 0.90 4.65 20.27
CA ARG A 5 1.71 5.51 19.39
C ARG A 5 2.60 4.68 18.46
N TRP A 6 3.14 3.58 18.98
CA TRP A 6 4.05 2.70 18.25
C TRP A 6 3.36 1.89 17.18
N MET A 7 2.19 1.34 17.49
CA MET A 7 1.37 0.68 16.48
C MET A 7 0.94 1.68 15.39
N SER A 8 0.49 2.88 15.77
CA SER A 8 0.07 3.89 14.80
C SER A 8 1.21 4.31 13.86
N ALA A 9 2.42 4.51 14.40
CA ALA A 9 3.61 4.81 13.60
C ALA A 9 3.98 3.65 12.66
N PHE A 10 3.89 2.40 13.14
CA PHE A 10 4.11 1.21 12.32
C PHE A 10 3.14 1.14 11.14
N LEU A 11 1.84 1.39 11.35
CA LEU A 11 0.85 1.39 10.26
C LEU A 11 1.15 2.46 9.20
N VAL A 12 1.58 3.65 9.61
CA VAL A 12 2.03 4.70 8.67
C VAL A 12 3.24 4.24 7.88
N ALA A 13 4.27 3.72 8.56
CA ALA A 13 5.47 3.21 7.91
C ALA A 13 5.15 2.09 6.92
N PHE A 14 4.25 1.18 7.27
CA PHE A 14 3.78 0.11 6.39
C PHE A 14 3.06 0.64 5.14
N GLY A 15 2.21 1.66 5.30
CA GLY A 15 1.56 2.33 4.17
C GLY A 15 2.58 2.98 3.22
N VAL A 16 3.56 3.71 3.76
CA VAL A 16 4.64 4.32 2.96
C VAL A 16 5.47 3.26 2.25
N TRP A 17 5.88 2.21 2.96
CA TRP A 17 6.62 1.08 2.38
C TRP A 17 5.87 0.42 1.22
N SER A 18 4.56 0.21 1.39
CA SER A 18 3.69 -0.34 0.34
C SER A 18 3.74 0.51 -0.92
N TRP A 19 3.68 1.84 -0.78
CA TRP A 19 3.77 2.78 -1.90
C TRP A 19 5.16 2.85 -2.56
N VAL A 20 6.22 2.39 -1.89
CA VAL A 20 7.56 2.28 -2.49
C VAL A 20 7.70 0.98 -3.29
N ILE A 21 7.27 -0.14 -2.70
CA ILE A 21 7.47 -1.47 -3.28
C ILE A 21 6.57 -1.72 -4.47
N TRP A 22 5.27 -1.46 -4.36
CA TRP A 22 4.31 -1.92 -5.38
C TRP A 22 4.44 -1.21 -6.73
N PRO A 23 4.67 0.11 -6.81
CA PRO A 23 4.93 0.76 -8.10
C PRO A 23 6.25 0.30 -8.75
N THR A 24 7.27 0.03 -7.93
CA THR A 24 8.54 -0.51 -8.40
C THR A 24 8.36 -1.94 -8.95
N PHE A 25 7.61 -2.76 -8.23
CA PHE A 25 7.24 -4.10 -8.67
C PHE A 25 6.44 -4.06 -9.99
N LEU A 26 5.42 -3.21 -10.10
CA LEU A 26 4.63 -3.07 -11.32
C LEU A 26 5.50 -2.63 -12.50
N ARG A 27 6.46 -1.71 -12.29
CA ARG A 27 7.42 -1.31 -13.32
C ARG A 27 8.26 -2.49 -13.82
N ASN A 28 8.67 -3.39 -12.93
CA ASN A 28 9.43 -4.58 -13.30
C ASN A 28 8.57 -5.58 -14.06
N ILE A 29 7.33 -5.81 -13.62
CA ILE A 29 6.36 -6.67 -14.31
C ILE A 29 6.04 -6.12 -15.70
N TRP A 30 5.83 -4.81 -15.84
CA TRP A 30 5.60 -4.16 -17.14
C TRP A 30 6.72 -4.43 -18.14
N LYS A 31 7.97 -4.57 -17.68
CA LYS A 31 9.13 -4.86 -18.52
C LYS A 31 9.38 -6.35 -18.75
N ASP A 32 8.67 -7.24 -18.05
CA ASP A 32 8.81 -8.68 -18.21
C ASP A 32 8.21 -9.12 -19.56
N PRO A 33 8.93 -9.89 -20.40
CA PRO A 33 8.42 -10.36 -21.69
C PRO A 33 7.11 -11.12 -21.61
N ARG A 34 6.82 -11.79 -20.47
CA ARG A 34 5.57 -12.55 -20.28
C ARG A 34 4.34 -11.65 -20.15
N SER A 35 4.53 -10.35 -19.92
CA SER A 35 3.42 -9.41 -19.73
C SER A 35 2.69 -9.05 -21.03
N TRP A 36 3.33 -9.28 -22.18
CA TRP A 36 2.84 -8.81 -23.48
C TRP A 36 2.90 -9.92 -24.53
N ASP A 37 1.77 -10.17 -25.17
CA ASP A 37 1.63 -11.07 -26.33
C ASP A 37 0.37 -10.64 -27.10
N ASP A 38 0.54 -9.86 -28.16
CA ASP A 38 -0.53 -9.14 -28.90
C ASP A 38 -1.50 -8.32 -28.02
N GLY A 39 -1.07 -8.00 -26.79
CA GLY A 39 -1.90 -7.36 -25.76
C GLY A 39 -1.43 -7.73 -24.35
N ALA A 40 -2.17 -7.27 -23.34
CA ALA A 40 -1.92 -7.64 -21.95
C ALA A 40 -2.24 -9.12 -21.72
N THR A 41 -1.26 -9.88 -21.23
CA THR A 41 -1.46 -11.30 -20.91
C THR A 41 -2.08 -11.45 -19.52
N ALA A 42 -2.56 -12.66 -19.21
CA ALA A 42 -3.02 -13.01 -17.86
C ALA A 42 -1.92 -12.80 -16.80
N PHE A 43 -0.65 -13.01 -17.15
CA PHE A 43 0.48 -12.73 -16.26
C PHE A 43 0.50 -11.25 -15.86
N PHE A 44 0.41 -10.33 -16.81
CA PHE A 44 0.35 -8.90 -16.49
C PHE A 44 -0.90 -8.54 -15.68
N THR A 45 -2.07 -9.00 -16.14
CA THR A 45 -3.37 -8.62 -15.54
C THR A 45 -3.47 -9.04 -14.08
N VAL A 46 -3.06 -10.26 -13.72
CA VAL A 46 -3.09 -10.72 -12.33
C VAL A 46 -2.19 -9.85 -11.45
N HIS A 47 -0.98 -9.56 -11.90
CA HIS A 47 -0.05 -8.72 -11.14
C HIS A 47 -0.52 -7.27 -11.01
N LEU A 48 -1.16 -6.72 -12.05
CA LEU A 48 -1.76 -5.41 -11.99
C LEU A 48 -2.89 -5.36 -10.94
N VAL A 49 -3.79 -6.36 -10.93
CA VAL A 49 -4.85 -6.46 -9.92
C VAL A 49 -4.27 -6.57 -8.52
N LEU A 50 -3.24 -7.41 -8.32
CA LEU A 50 -2.55 -7.56 -7.04
C LEU A 50 -1.95 -6.21 -6.58
N VAL A 51 -1.26 -5.49 -7.48
CA VAL A 51 -0.70 -4.16 -7.17
C VAL A 51 -1.78 -3.17 -6.76
N VAL A 52 -2.88 -3.09 -7.50
CA VAL A 52 -3.99 -2.16 -7.19
C VAL A 52 -4.63 -2.49 -5.86
N ALA A 53 -4.92 -3.77 -5.59
CA ALA A 53 -5.48 -4.21 -4.33
C ALA A 53 -4.52 -3.91 -3.16
N SER A 54 -3.24 -4.24 -3.30
CA SER A 54 -2.24 -4.00 -2.27
C SER A 54 -1.99 -2.51 -2.01
N LEU A 55 -1.98 -1.66 -3.03
CA LEU A 55 -1.90 -0.20 -2.85
C LEU A 55 -3.14 0.36 -2.15
N THR A 56 -4.33 -0.17 -2.46
CA THR A 56 -5.57 0.19 -1.79
C THR A 56 -5.48 -0.15 -0.29
N PHE A 57 -5.12 -1.38 0.05
CA PHE A 57 -4.95 -1.80 1.44
C PHE A 57 -3.85 -1.03 2.15
N GLY A 58 -2.68 -0.84 1.52
CA GLY A 58 -1.57 -0.06 2.08
C GLY A 58 -1.98 1.38 2.38
N THR A 59 -2.78 2.00 1.50
CA THR A 59 -3.33 3.34 1.72
C THR A 59 -4.28 3.38 2.90
N VAL A 60 -5.25 2.46 2.96
CA VAL A 60 -6.20 2.37 4.09
C VAL A 60 -5.45 2.19 5.41
N ILE A 61 -4.47 1.28 5.46
CA ILE A 61 -3.64 1.03 6.64
C ILE A 61 -2.86 2.29 7.03
N GLY A 62 -2.22 2.97 6.08
CA GLY A 62 -1.50 4.21 6.33
C GLY A 62 -2.40 5.31 6.89
N VAL A 63 -3.60 5.49 6.31
CA VAL A 63 -4.61 6.45 6.79
C VAL A 63 -5.05 6.12 8.23
N LEU A 64 -5.28 4.85 8.55
CA LEU A 64 -5.61 4.44 9.91
C LEU A 64 -4.47 4.74 10.89
N GLY A 65 -3.22 4.54 10.48
CA GLY A 65 -2.04 4.94 11.25
C GLY A 65 -1.99 6.45 11.53
N VAL A 66 -2.20 7.28 10.50
CA VAL A 66 -2.25 8.75 10.65
C VAL A 66 -3.37 9.16 11.59
N ARG A 67 -4.58 8.60 11.43
CA ARG A 67 -5.72 8.87 12.32
C ARG A 67 -5.42 8.47 13.76
N GLY A 68 -4.74 7.34 13.97
CA GLY A 68 -4.27 6.89 15.28
C GLY A 68 -3.32 7.90 15.93
N LEU A 69 -2.34 8.41 15.19
CA LEU A 69 -1.41 9.44 15.69
C LEU A 69 -2.12 10.76 16.02
N LEU A 70 -3.06 11.20 15.20
CA LEU A 70 -3.84 12.42 15.44
C LEU A 70 -4.74 12.28 16.69
N ALA A 71 -5.39 11.13 16.88
CA ALA A 71 -6.25 10.87 18.04
C ALA A 71 -5.50 10.79 19.39
N LEU A 72 -4.18 10.58 19.35
CA LEU A 72 -3.29 10.64 20.51
C LEU A 72 -2.86 12.08 20.84
N ARG A 73 -2.89 13.00 19.87
CA ARG A 73 -2.54 14.42 20.02
C ARG A 73 -3.72 15.29 20.42
N ALA A 74 -4.95 14.83 20.23
CA ALA A 74 -6.15 15.58 20.60
C ALA A 74 -6.16 15.85 22.13
N PRO A 75 -6.26 17.12 22.57
CA PRO A 75 -6.39 17.44 23.99
C PRO A 75 -7.65 16.79 24.56
N ARG A 76 -7.55 16.28 25.80
CA ARG A 76 -8.73 15.77 26.53
C ARG A 76 -9.56 16.99 26.95
N SER A 77 -10.67 17.23 26.26
CA SER A 77 -11.74 18.13 26.72
C SER A 77 -12.53 17.50 27.85
#